data_AF-A0A7Y2N0U4-F1
#
_entry.id   AF-A0A7Y2N0U4-F1
#
_cell.length_a   1.000
_cell.length_b   1.000
_cell.length_c   1.000
_cell.angle_alpha   90.00
_cell.angle_beta   90.00
_cell.angle_gamma   90.00
#
_symmetry.space_group_name_H-M   'P 1'
#
loop_
_entity.id
_entity.type
_entity.pdbx_description
1 polymer ?
#
loop_
_entity_poly.entity_id
_entity_poly.type
_entity_poly.pdbx_seq_one_letter_code
_entity_poly.pdbx_strand_id
1 'polypeptide(L)'
;MRRPVIVGLGTAVPAGELPQPEAAAHAARHCCATAAQTRVLRGLYRRSGVTRRGSVVIGPRPREAGLESFYPAADAGTGNPSTAFRMRRYTQEAPLLAGVAARRALDDAGVAADTITHLLTVSCTGFDAPGCDADLITRLGLPPGVRRVNVGFMGCHGMFNALAVASAFAQTDPEACVLIAAVELCSLHFAYGWATDRVVANAIFGDGAAAVVVRGAVSGPALAGSGSTLLPDTADAMGWSIGDHGFEMTLSPRVPELIRTHLPAWITAWLATHDRRLTDIESWALHPGGPRILDAVAETLGLDDAALAPARGVLADYGNMSSPTVGFVLERLRATGASLPCVALGFGPGLTVEATLLEGDGWRPAGTPISRNGRDRRS
;
A
#
# COMPACT_ATOMS: atom_id res chain seq x y z
N MET A 1 13.21 2.77 -27.66
CA MET A 1 13.04 4.06 -26.96
C MET A 1 13.09 3.80 -25.45
N ARG A 2 13.59 4.73 -24.62
CA ARG A 2 13.50 4.58 -23.16
C ARG A 2 12.04 4.78 -22.74
N ARG A 3 11.54 3.90 -21.87
CA ARG A 3 10.21 3.98 -21.25
C ARG A 3 10.38 4.16 -19.74
N PRO A 4 9.39 4.74 -19.02
CA PRO A 4 9.40 4.73 -17.56
C PRO A 4 9.31 3.30 -17.06
N VAL A 5 10.34 2.81 -16.40
CA VAL A 5 10.42 1.43 -15.95
C VAL A 5 10.62 1.39 -14.45
N ILE A 6 9.92 0.46 -13.77
CA ILE A 6 10.24 0.09 -12.40
C ILE A 6 11.56 -0.68 -12.42
N VAL A 7 12.63 -0.04 -11.92
CA VAL A 7 13.98 -0.60 -11.93
C VAL A 7 14.41 -1.16 -10.58
N GLY A 8 13.70 -0.81 -9.50
CA GLY A 8 13.92 -1.43 -8.19
C GLY A 8 12.67 -1.40 -7.33
N LEU A 9 12.53 -2.43 -6.48
CA LEU A 9 11.46 -2.60 -5.51
C LEU A 9 12.05 -2.88 -4.12
N GLY A 10 11.41 -2.35 -3.09
CA GLY A 10 11.78 -2.62 -1.71
C GLY A 10 10.56 -2.60 -0.81
N THR A 11 10.43 -3.59 0.06
CA THR A 11 9.34 -3.70 1.03
C THR A 11 9.88 -3.80 2.44
N ALA A 12 9.15 -3.31 3.42
CA ALA A 12 9.52 -3.39 4.83
C ALA A 12 8.28 -3.49 5.73
N VAL A 13 8.39 -4.26 6.80
CA VAL A 13 7.41 -4.37 7.88
C VAL A 13 8.11 -4.05 9.21
N PRO A 14 7.40 -3.54 10.22
CA PRO A 14 7.99 -3.34 11.53
C PRO A 14 8.41 -4.68 12.16
N ALA A 15 9.28 -4.61 13.17
CA ALA A 15 9.74 -5.79 13.89
C ALA A 15 8.64 -6.42 14.77
N GLY A 16 7.69 -5.61 15.25
CA GLY A 16 6.53 -6.08 15.99
C GLY A 16 5.54 -6.81 15.07
N GLU A 17 5.18 -8.02 15.46
CA GLU A 17 4.19 -8.85 14.76
C GLU A 17 3.02 -9.15 15.70
N LEU A 18 1.81 -9.16 15.13
CA LEU A 18 0.59 -9.53 15.84
C LEU A 18 -0.14 -10.67 15.10
N PRO A 19 -0.13 -11.89 15.65
CA PRO A 19 -0.95 -12.99 15.13
C PRO A 19 -2.44 -12.66 15.21
N GLN A 20 -3.21 -13.08 14.21
CA GLN A 20 -4.63 -12.73 14.11
C GLN A 20 -5.50 -13.18 15.30
N PRO A 21 -5.26 -14.36 15.92
CA PRO A 21 -5.98 -14.75 17.15
C PRO A 21 -5.72 -13.79 18.33
N GLU A 22 -4.49 -13.32 18.49
CA GLU A 22 -4.12 -12.35 19.54
C GLU A 22 -4.74 -10.99 19.26
N ALA A 23 -4.74 -10.56 17.99
CA ALA A 23 -5.42 -9.35 17.58
C ALA A 23 -6.93 -9.40 17.86
N ALA A 24 -7.56 -10.55 17.61
CA ALA A 24 -8.98 -10.76 17.93
C ALA A 24 -9.25 -10.69 19.43
N ALA A 25 -8.34 -11.23 20.25
CA ALA A 25 -8.44 -11.15 21.72
C ALA A 25 -8.27 -9.72 22.23
N HIS A 26 -7.32 -8.96 21.69
CA HIS A 26 -7.16 -7.54 21.98
C HIS A 26 -8.43 -6.76 21.59
N ALA A 27 -8.90 -6.91 20.35
CA ALA A 27 -10.08 -6.18 19.88
C ALA A 27 -11.35 -6.53 20.65
N ALA A 28 -11.54 -7.78 21.07
CA ALA A 28 -12.67 -8.16 21.92
C ALA A 28 -12.70 -7.39 23.25
N ARG A 29 -11.54 -7.10 23.84
CA ARG A 29 -11.44 -6.34 25.11
C ARG A 29 -11.83 -4.87 24.96
N HIS A 30 -11.51 -4.24 23.82
CA HIS A 30 -11.71 -2.80 23.61
C HIS A 30 -12.97 -2.44 22.79
N CYS A 31 -13.50 -3.38 21.99
CA CYS A 31 -14.62 -3.13 21.09
C CYS A 31 -15.93 -3.74 21.57
N CYS A 32 -15.93 -4.79 22.38
CA CYS A 32 -17.14 -5.54 22.72
C CYS A 32 -17.61 -5.27 24.16
N ALA A 33 -18.91 -5.01 24.32
CA ALA A 33 -19.59 -4.95 25.61
C ALA A 33 -20.36 -6.24 25.93
N THR A 34 -20.61 -7.11 24.94
CA THR A 34 -21.40 -8.34 25.12
C THR A 34 -20.74 -9.59 24.53
N ALA A 35 -21.14 -10.77 25.02
CA ALA A 35 -20.70 -12.05 24.48
C ALA A 35 -21.14 -12.28 23.03
N ALA A 36 -22.30 -11.73 22.63
CA ALA A 36 -22.79 -11.80 21.25
C ALA A 36 -21.88 -11.02 20.29
N GLN A 37 -21.50 -9.79 20.66
CA GLN A 37 -20.54 -8.98 19.92
C GLN A 37 -19.18 -9.68 19.79
N THR A 38 -18.69 -10.25 20.90
CA THR A 38 -17.43 -11.01 20.91
C THR A 38 -17.45 -12.19 19.93
N ARG A 39 -18.58 -12.92 19.85
CA ARG A 39 -18.75 -14.03 18.90
C ARG A 39 -18.70 -13.56 17.45
N VAL A 40 -19.38 -12.45 17.14
CA VAL A 40 -19.38 -11.84 15.80
C VAL A 40 -17.97 -11.37 15.43
N LEU A 41 -17.28 -10.65 16.32
CA LEU A 41 -15.91 -10.17 16.13
C LEU A 41 -14.96 -11.32 15.80
N ARG A 42 -14.95 -12.38 16.62
CA ARG A 42 -14.11 -13.56 16.36
C ARG A 42 -14.41 -14.21 15.00
N GLY A 43 -15.67 -14.20 14.59
CA GLY A 43 -16.07 -14.67 13.26
C GLY A 43 -15.51 -13.80 12.13
N LEU A 44 -15.55 -12.47 12.28
CA LEU A 44 -14.99 -11.51 11.31
C LEU A 44 -13.47 -11.66 11.20
N TYR A 45 -12.76 -11.77 12.31
CA TYR A 45 -11.31 -11.96 12.32
C TYR A 45 -10.89 -13.27 11.64
N ARG A 46 -11.59 -14.39 11.90
CA ARG A 46 -11.31 -15.67 11.21
C ARG A 46 -11.53 -15.61 9.70
N ARG A 47 -12.50 -14.81 9.23
CA ARG A 47 -12.81 -14.66 7.81
C ARG A 47 -12.12 -13.47 7.14
N SER A 48 -11.24 -12.78 7.86
CA SER A 48 -10.52 -11.60 7.35
C SER A 48 -9.52 -11.95 6.25
N GLY A 49 -9.11 -13.22 6.14
CA GLY A 49 -8.02 -13.64 5.27
C GLY A 49 -6.63 -13.24 5.78
N VAL A 50 -6.53 -12.66 6.98
CA VAL A 50 -5.27 -12.25 7.62
C VAL A 50 -4.84 -13.31 8.63
N THR A 51 -3.58 -13.73 8.57
CA THR A 51 -2.97 -14.67 9.53
C THR A 51 -2.16 -13.91 10.58
N ARG A 52 -1.43 -12.89 10.16
CA ARG A 52 -0.61 -12.02 11.00
C ARG A 52 -0.47 -10.64 10.36
N ARG A 53 0.05 -9.68 11.11
CA ARG A 53 0.30 -8.31 10.64
C ARG A 53 1.44 -7.65 11.39
N GLY A 54 2.12 -6.71 10.74
CA GLY A 54 3.09 -5.84 11.37
C GLY A 54 2.43 -4.76 12.23
N SER A 55 3.06 -4.39 13.33
CA SER A 55 2.65 -3.24 14.15
C SER A 55 3.83 -2.53 14.80
N VAL A 56 3.90 -1.20 14.65
CA VAL A 56 4.86 -0.34 15.37
C VAL A 56 4.45 -0.10 16.83
N VAL A 57 3.25 -0.48 17.26
CA VAL A 57 2.85 -0.36 18.68
C VAL A 57 3.28 -1.57 19.52
N ILE A 58 3.90 -2.57 18.88
CA ILE A 58 4.46 -3.75 19.53
C ILE A 58 5.98 -3.67 19.39
N GLY A 59 6.67 -3.55 20.52
CA GLY A 59 8.13 -3.61 20.54
C GLY A 59 8.65 -5.01 20.18
N PRO A 60 9.85 -5.13 19.59
CA PRO A 60 10.50 -6.42 19.30
C PRO A 60 10.78 -7.30 20.52
N ARG A 61 10.67 -6.77 21.76
CA ARG A 61 10.89 -7.51 23.00
C ARG A 61 9.66 -7.42 23.93
N PRO A 62 9.33 -8.47 24.71
CA PRO A 62 8.17 -8.48 25.62
C PRO A 62 8.13 -7.36 26.69
N ARG A 63 9.24 -6.66 26.90
CA ARG A 63 9.38 -5.57 27.89
C ARG A 63 9.36 -4.16 27.28
N GLU A 64 9.31 -4.04 25.96
CA GLU A 64 9.11 -2.76 25.28
C GLU A 64 7.61 -2.47 25.14
N ALA A 65 7.24 -1.23 24.79
CA ALA A 65 5.85 -0.81 24.68
C ALA A 65 5.02 -1.86 23.90
N GLY A 66 4.00 -2.39 24.57
CA GLY A 66 3.07 -3.37 24.01
C GLY A 66 1.71 -2.74 23.73
N LEU A 67 0.83 -3.53 23.09
CA LEU A 67 -0.53 -3.11 22.76
C LEU A 67 -1.25 -2.47 23.96
N GLU A 68 -1.10 -3.02 25.17
CA GLU A 68 -1.78 -2.52 26.37
C GLU A 68 -1.23 -1.17 26.87
N SER A 69 0.05 -0.89 26.63
CA SER A 69 0.64 0.41 26.98
C SER A 69 0.22 1.50 26.00
N PHE A 70 0.05 1.15 24.72
CA PHE A 70 -0.39 2.10 23.71
C PHE A 70 -1.92 2.25 23.73
N TYR A 71 -2.65 1.16 24.00
CA TYR A 71 -4.11 1.08 24.06
C TYR A 71 -4.56 0.66 25.46
N PRO A 72 -4.70 1.61 26.42
CA PRO A 72 -5.14 1.29 27.76
C PRO A 72 -6.60 0.78 27.76
N ALA A 73 -6.95 0.02 28.80
CA ALA A 73 -8.32 -0.45 28.97
C ALA A 73 -9.29 0.74 29.10
N ALA A 74 -10.51 0.57 28.56
CA ALA A 74 -11.49 1.67 28.48
C ALA A 74 -11.94 2.17 29.87
N ASP A 75 -11.80 1.35 30.91
CA ASP A 75 -12.13 1.64 32.31
C ASP A 75 -10.98 2.26 33.12
N ALA A 76 -9.76 2.33 32.55
CA ALA A 76 -8.56 2.82 33.24
C ALA A 76 -8.51 4.35 33.45
N GLY A 77 -9.57 5.10 33.12
CA GLY A 77 -9.65 6.55 33.30
C GLY A 77 -8.74 7.39 32.39
N THR A 78 -7.81 6.77 31.65
CA THR A 78 -6.84 7.45 30.76
C THR A 78 -7.23 7.48 29.28
N GLY A 79 -8.44 7.06 28.93
CA GLY A 79 -9.05 7.28 27.61
C GLY A 79 -8.35 6.64 26.40
N ASN A 80 -9.06 6.60 25.28
CA ASN A 80 -8.53 6.25 23.96
C ASN A 80 -7.37 7.22 23.60
N PRO A 81 -6.21 6.77 23.09
CA PRO A 81 -5.10 7.67 22.76
C PRO A 81 -5.52 8.79 21.80
N SER A 82 -5.12 10.03 22.12
CA SER A 82 -5.47 11.18 21.27
C SER A 82 -4.75 11.12 19.93
N THR A 83 -5.33 11.79 18.93
CA THR A 83 -4.70 11.96 17.61
C THR A 83 -3.31 12.56 17.73
N ALA A 84 -3.10 13.54 18.59
CA ALA A 84 -1.78 14.12 18.81
C ALA A 84 -0.76 13.11 19.35
N PHE A 85 -1.16 12.20 20.25
CA PHE A 85 -0.29 11.13 20.74
C PHE A 85 0.07 10.13 19.62
N ARG A 86 -0.92 9.73 18.82
CA ARG A 86 -0.74 8.85 17.66
C ARG A 86 0.17 9.47 16.61
N MET A 87 0.01 10.77 16.32
CA MET A 87 0.87 11.48 15.37
C MET A 87 2.31 11.56 15.86
N ARG A 88 2.58 11.82 17.14
CA ARG A 88 3.95 11.76 17.67
C ARG A 88 4.62 10.39 17.49
N ARG A 89 3.85 9.29 17.58
CA ARG A 89 4.36 7.96 17.26
C ARG A 89 4.63 7.80 15.77
N TYR A 90 3.73 8.32 14.92
CA TYR A 90 3.90 8.32 13.47
C TYR A 90 5.18 9.04 13.03
N THR A 91 5.47 10.23 13.56
CA THR A 91 6.66 11.02 13.17
C THR A 91 7.97 10.32 13.51
N GLN A 92 7.97 9.48 14.55
CA GLN A 92 9.13 8.70 14.97
C GLN A 92 9.36 7.46 14.09
N GLU A 93 8.29 6.79 13.67
CA GLU A 93 8.39 5.45 13.07
C GLU A 93 8.28 5.44 11.55
N ALA A 94 7.46 6.32 10.98
CA ALA A 94 7.19 6.32 9.55
C ALA A 94 8.48 6.54 8.73
N PRO A 95 9.38 7.49 9.07
CA PRO A 95 10.61 7.68 8.31
C PRO A 95 11.60 6.51 8.47
N LEU A 96 11.60 5.85 9.62
CA LEU A 96 12.45 4.66 9.85
C LEU A 96 12.02 3.53 8.92
N LEU A 97 10.73 3.20 8.92
CA LEU A 97 10.19 2.11 8.13
C LEU A 97 10.26 2.40 6.63
N ALA A 98 9.89 3.62 6.22
CA ALA A 98 10.04 4.09 4.84
C ALA A 98 11.50 4.03 4.37
N GLY A 99 12.44 4.42 5.23
CA GLY A 99 13.88 4.41 4.92
C GLY A 99 14.42 3.01 4.66
N VAL A 100 13.92 2.00 5.38
CA VAL A 100 14.29 0.59 5.13
C VAL A 100 13.79 0.13 3.76
N ALA A 101 12.53 0.39 3.42
CA ALA A 101 11.97 0.04 2.12
C ALA A 101 12.70 0.78 0.98
N ALA A 102 12.93 2.08 1.13
CA ALA A 102 13.63 2.91 0.16
C ALA A 102 15.06 2.43 -0.09
N ARG A 103 15.81 2.11 0.96
CA ARG A 103 17.17 1.57 0.82
C ARG A 103 17.18 0.26 0.06
N ARG A 104 16.26 -0.66 0.38
CA ARG A 104 16.09 -1.93 -0.36
C ARG A 104 15.78 -1.70 -1.83
N ALA A 105 14.93 -0.72 -2.16
CA ALA A 105 14.59 -0.39 -3.54
C ALA A 105 15.78 0.22 -4.31
N LEU A 106 16.60 1.06 -3.65
CA LEU A 106 17.83 1.61 -4.23
C LEU A 106 18.88 0.51 -4.48
N ASP A 107 19.06 -0.38 -3.51
CA ASP A 107 19.98 -1.52 -3.59
C ASP A 107 19.54 -2.48 -4.73
N ASP A 108 18.25 -2.82 -4.79
CA ASP A 108 17.67 -3.66 -5.86
C ASP A 108 17.81 -3.00 -7.25
N ALA A 109 17.65 -1.67 -7.32
CA ALA A 109 17.89 -0.92 -8.56
C ALA A 109 19.38 -0.80 -8.93
N GLY A 110 20.31 -1.03 -8.01
CA GLY A 110 21.73 -0.70 -8.19
C GLY A 110 21.94 0.79 -8.49
N VAL A 111 21.12 1.66 -7.88
CA VAL A 111 21.10 3.11 -8.06
C VAL A 111 21.67 3.78 -6.83
N ALA A 112 22.64 4.67 -7.01
CA ALA A 112 23.20 5.45 -5.91
C ALA A 112 22.21 6.53 -5.46
N ALA A 113 22.12 6.74 -4.15
CA ALA A 113 21.15 7.66 -3.54
C ALA A 113 21.30 9.11 -4.04
N ASP A 114 22.53 9.53 -4.37
CA ASP A 114 22.87 10.86 -4.90
C ASP A 114 22.40 11.10 -6.35
N THR A 115 21.94 10.05 -7.04
CA THR A 115 21.37 10.17 -8.40
C THR A 115 19.86 10.36 -8.40
N ILE A 116 19.21 10.27 -7.23
CA ILE A 116 17.77 10.48 -7.11
C ILE A 116 17.44 11.95 -7.34
N THR A 117 16.65 12.19 -8.39
CA THR A 117 16.22 13.52 -8.84
C THR A 117 14.90 13.97 -8.22
N HIS A 118 14.01 13.00 -7.93
CA HIS A 118 12.69 13.24 -7.38
C HIS A 118 12.39 12.23 -6.26
N LEU A 119 11.83 12.72 -5.15
CA LEU A 119 11.33 11.92 -4.03
C LEU A 119 9.81 12.11 -3.94
N LEU A 120 9.07 11.01 -4.08
CA LEU A 120 7.63 10.95 -3.91
C LEU A 120 7.31 10.22 -2.62
N THR A 121 6.67 10.88 -1.66
CA THR A 121 6.18 10.21 -0.44
C THR A 121 4.70 9.93 -0.53
N VAL A 122 4.27 8.79 0.03
CA VAL A 122 2.86 8.39 0.06
C VAL A 122 2.50 7.94 1.48
N SER A 123 1.46 8.55 2.06
CA SER A 123 0.90 8.11 3.32
C SER A 123 -0.50 8.71 3.52
N CYS A 124 -1.40 7.95 4.13
CA CYS A 124 -2.67 8.44 4.64
C CYS A 124 -2.81 8.29 6.16
N THR A 125 -1.82 7.72 6.85
CA THR A 125 -1.90 7.38 8.27
C THR A 125 -1.22 8.39 9.20
N GLY A 126 -0.67 9.48 8.67
CA GLY A 126 -0.22 10.57 9.52
C GLY A 126 0.28 11.79 8.77
N PHE A 127 0.44 12.89 9.51
CA PHE A 127 0.93 14.16 9.01
C PHE A 127 2.01 14.72 9.93
N ASP A 128 3.03 15.31 9.32
CA ASP A 128 4.05 16.11 10.01
C ASP A 128 4.62 17.15 9.04
N ALA A 129 5.18 18.22 9.59
CA ALA A 129 5.87 19.27 8.83
C ALA A 129 7.04 19.82 9.66
N PRO A 130 8.31 19.55 9.30
CA PRO A 130 8.78 18.79 8.13
C PRO A 130 8.31 17.33 8.12
N GLY A 131 7.98 16.81 6.93
CA GLY A 131 7.41 15.47 6.78
C GLY A 131 8.44 14.36 6.68
N CYS A 132 7.94 13.13 6.44
CA CYS A 132 8.74 11.93 6.19
C CYS A 132 9.76 12.14 5.05
N ASP A 133 9.40 12.94 4.05
CA ASP A 133 10.26 13.34 2.94
C ASP A 133 11.56 14.02 3.41
N ALA A 134 11.50 14.94 4.37
CA ALA A 134 12.67 15.65 4.87
C ALA A 134 13.64 14.73 5.64
N ASP A 135 13.11 13.82 6.45
CA ASP A 135 13.93 12.81 7.14
C ASP A 135 14.58 11.85 6.14
N LEU A 136 13.83 11.37 5.14
CA LEU A 136 14.34 10.46 4.11
C LEU A 136 15.50 11.05 3.31
N ILE A 137 15.48 12.35 3.00
CA ILE A 137 16.60 13.05 2.33
C ILE A 137 17.90 12.84 3.12
N THR A 138 17.86 13.14 4.41
CA THR A 138 19.03 13.04 5.28
C THR A 138 19.43 11.59 5.51
N ARG A 139 18.45 10.73 5.80
CA ARG A 139 18.66 9.31 6.14
C ARG A 139 19.24 8.48 5.00
N LEU A 140 18.82 8.77 3.77
CA LEU A 140 19.28 8.05 2.58
C LEU A 140 20.49 8.72 1.93
N GLY A 141 20.82 9.96 2.30
CA GLY A 141 21.87 10.74 1.63
C GLY A 141 21.44 11.19 0.23
N LEU A 142 20.16 11.57 0.07
CA LEU A 142 19.68 12.13 -1.19
C LEU A 142 20.24 13.54 -1.40
N PRO A 143 20.28 14.04 -2.65
CA PRO A 143 20.72 15.40 -2.91
C PRO A 143 19.85 16.42 -2.16
N PRO A 144 20.44 17.49 -1.56
CA PRO A 144 19.66 18.54 -0.90
C PRO A 144 18.66 19.24 -1.83
N GLY A 145 18.93 19.24 -3.14
CA GLY A 145 18.07 19.79 -4.18
C GLY A 145 17.07 18.80 -4.78
N VAL A 146 16.90 17.60 -4.19
CA VAL A 146 15.92 16.62 -4.68
C VAL A 146 14.52 17.24 -4.70
N ARG A 147 13.81 17.08 -5.80
CA ARG A 147 12.45 17.63 -5.96
C ARG A 147 11.47 16.71 -5.25
N ARG A 148 10.49 17.28 -4.54
CA ARG A 148 9.61 16.50 -3.65
C ARG A 148 8.16 16.64 -4.04
N VAL A 149 7.43 15.53 -4.00
CA VAL A 149 5.97 15.49 -4.14
C VAL A 149 5.42 14.60 -3.03
N ASN A 150 4.41 15.08 -2.31
CA ASN A 150 3.72 14.29 -1.30
C ASN A 150 2.31 13.92 -1.80
N VAL A 151 2.05 12.63 -1.96
CA VAL A 151 0.74 12.07 -2.27
C VAL A 151 0.09 11.66 -0.94
N GLY A 152 -0.50 12.63 -0.27
CA GLY A 152 -1.06 12.48 1.08
C GLY A 152 -2.55 12.18 1.10
N PHE A 153 -2.98 11.39 2.09
CA PHE A 153 -4.38 11.27 2.51
C PHE A 153 -5.37 10.72 1.46
N MET A 154 -4.88 9.98 0.47
CA MET A 154 -5.70 9.32 -0.57
C MET A 154 -6.10 7.88 -0.23
N GLY A 155 -5.64 7.33 0.90
CA GLY A 155 -5.94 5.95 1.29
C GLY A 155 -5.18 4.89 0.46
N CYS A 156 -5.80 3.72 0.36
CA CYS A 156 -5.22 2.51 -0.22
C CYS A 156 -4.72 2.64 -1.68
N HIS A 157 -5.24 3.60 -2.44
CA HIS A 157 -4.84 3.82 -3.84
C HIS A 157 -3.75 4.89 -4.03
N GLY A 158 -3.15 5.40 -2.94
CA GLY A 158 -2.13 6.46 -3.02
C GLY A 158 -0.88 6.08 -3.84
N MET A 159 -0.45 4.81 -3.81
CA MET A 159 0.72 4.35 -4.56
C MET A 159 0.52 4.48 -6.08
N PHE A 160 -0.70 4.26 -6.58
CA PHE A 160 -1.01 4.36 -8.01
C PHE A 160 -0.86 5.80 -8.52
N ASN A 161 -1.29 6.77 -7.71
CA ASN A 161 -1.12 8.19 -8.01
C ASN A 161 0.37 8.57 -8.04
N ALA A 162 1.17 8.05 -7.09
CA ALA A 162 2.62 8.24 -7.11
C ALA A 162 3.30 7.60 -8.33
N LEU A 163 2.86 6.40 -8.75
CA LEU A 163 3.35 5.74 -9.97
C LEU A 163 3.03 6.56 -11.23
N ALA A 164 1.83 7.15 -11.32
CA ALA A 164 1.46 8.02 -12.43
C ALA A 164 2.36 9.28 -12.49
N VAL A 165 2.61 9.92 -11.35
CA VAL A 165 3.51 11.09 -11.26
C VAL A 165 4.96 10.71 -11.60
N ALA A 166 5.45 9.57 -11.08
CA ALA A 166 6.79 9.08 -11.39
C ALA A 166 6.96 8.75 -12.88
N SER A 167 5.93 8.17 -13.51
CA SER A 167 5.88 7.91 -14.94
C SER A 167 6.00 9.22 -15.72
N ALA A 168 5.18 10.23 -15.37
CA ALA A 168 5.22 11.53 -16.03
C ALA A 168 6.60 12.21 -15.95
N PHE A 169 7.27 12.16 -14.79
CA PHE A 169 8.64 12.67 -14.67
C PHE A 169 9.63 11.91 -15.56
N ALA A 170 9.60 10.58 -15.55
CA ALA A 170 10.50 9.74 -16.35
C ALA A 170 10.22 9.76 -17.86
N GLN A 171 9.00 10.12 -18.29
CA GLN A 171 8.68 10.39 -19.70
C GLN A 171 9.22 11.75 -20.16
N THR A 172 9.15 12.75 -19.28
CA THR A 172 9.49 14.14 -19.62
C THR A 172 10.99 14.39 -19.59
N ASP A 173 11.70 13.80 -18.62
CA ASP A 173 13.12 14.02 -18.39
C ASP A 173 13.89 12.69 -18.48
N PRO A 174 14.73 12.49 -19.51
CA PRO A 174 15.52 11.27 -19.68
C PRO A 174 16.50 10.94 -18.54
N GLU A 175 16.85 11.94 -17.72
CA GLU A 175 17.74 11.81 -16.56
C GLU A 175 16.96 11.66 -15.25
N ALA A 176 15.63 11.73 -15.27
CA ALA A 176 14.82 11.53 -14.07
C ALA A 176 15.02 10.12 -13.51
N CYS A 177 15.47 10.08 -12.26
CA CYS A 177 15.42 8.92 -11.38
C CYS A 177 14.55 9.27 -10.18
N VAL A 178 13.41 8.60 -10.08
CA VAL A 178 12.33 8.90 -9.14
C VAL A 178 12.27 7.81 -8.09
N LEU A 179 12.40 8.17 -6.82
CA LEU A 179 12.16 7.29 -5.68
C LEU A 179 10.76 7.55 -5.13
N ILE A 180 9.90 6.53 -5.15
CA ILE A 180 8.62 6.53 -4.43
C ILE A 180 8.83 5.81 -3.10
N ALA A 181 8.38 6.39 -2.00
CA ALA A 181 8.37 5.79 -0.67
C ALA A 181 6.97 5.91 -0.06
N ALA A 182 6.24 4.79 -0.06
CA ALA A 182 4.95 4.66 0.63
C ALA A 182 5.16 4.05 2.01
N VAL A 183 4.54 4.63 3.04
CA VAL A 183 4.58 4.10 4.40
C VAL A 183 3.25 4.32 5.08
N GLU A 184 2.76 3.28 5.77
CA GLU A 184 1.50 3.34 6.49
C GLU A 184 1.62 2.64 7.84
N LEU A 185 1.16 3.33 8.87
CA LEU A 185 1.16 2.87 10.26
C LEU A 185 -0.28 2.74 10.74
N CYS A 186 -1.05 1.87 10.08
CA CYS A 186 -2.48 1.70 10.34
C CYS A 186 -2.78 1.23 11.77
N SER A 187 -1.86 0.50 12.39
CA SER A 187 -1.95 0.05 13.78
C SER A 187 -1.99 1.19 14.77
N LEU A 188 -1.60 2.42 14.37
CA LEU A 188 -1.77 3.65 15.15
C LEU A 188 -3.18 4.19 15.14
N HIS A 189 -4.13 3.55 14.46
CA HIS A 189 -5.53 4.01 14.32
C HIS A 189 -6.54 2.93 14.72
N PHE A 190 -6.15 2.05 15.66
CA PHE A 190 -7.08 1.09 16.25
C PHE A 190 -8.29 1.80 16.89
N ALA A 191 -9.49 1.39 16.47
CA ALA A 191 -10.74 1.99 16.89
C ALA A 191 -11.36 1.29 18.10
N TYR A 192 -11.84 2.08 19.07
CA TYR A 192 -12.53 1.59 20.27
C TYR A 192 -14.05 1.48 20.04
N GLY A 193 -14.70 0.67 20.87
CA GLY A 193 -16.15 0.50 20.87
C GLY A 193 -16.68 -0.35 19.72
N TRP A 194 -17.99 -0.64 19.78
CA TRP A 194 -18.65 -1.51 18.81
C TRP A 194 -19.21 -0.71 17.64
N ALA A 195 -18.65 -0.91 16.47
CA ALA A 195 -19.30 -0.66 15.18
C ALA A 195 -18.76 -1.68 14.17
N THR A 196 -19.63 -2.25 13.33
CA THR A 196 -19.24 -3.39 12.49
C THR A 196 -18.13 -3.03 11.50
N ASP A 197 -18.19 -1.85 10.88
CA ASP A 197 -17.17 -1.31 9.99
C ASP A 197 -15.83 -1.08 10.69
N ARG A 198 -15.85 -0.51 11.91
CA ARG A 198 -14.65 -0.36 12.77
C ARG A 198 -14.04 -1.71 13.15
N VAL A 199 -14.87 -2.72 13.43
CA VAL A 199 -14.38 -4.07 13.74
C VAL A 199 -13.76 -4.73 12.51
N VAL A 200 -14.33 -4.52 11.31
CA VAL A 200 -13.74 -4.98 10.05
C VAL A 200 -12.41 -4.28 9.79
N ALA A 201 -12.33 -2.96 9.99
CA ALA A 201 -11.09 -2.19 9.91
C ALA A 201 -10.00 -2.79 10.80
N ASN A 202 -10.30 -2.91 12.09
CA ASN A 202 -9.39 -3.48 13.08
C ASN A 202 -9.01 -4.93 12.75
N ALA A 203 -9.78 -5.67 11.96
CA ALA A 203 -9.47 -7.04 11.58
C ALA A 203 -8.44 -7.14 10.44
N ILE A 204 -8.37 -6.15 9.55
CA ILE A 204 -7.59 -6.28 8.31
C ILE A 204 -6.31 -5.45 8.30
N PHE A 205 -6.28 -4.30 8.97
CA PHE A 205 -5.16 -3.36 8.78
C PHE A 205 -3.89 -3.74 9.57
N GLY A 206 -2.75 -3.53 8.93
CA GLY A 206 -1.40 -3.69 9.46
C GLY A 206 -0.47 -2.56 9.02
N ASP A 207 0.75 -2.57 9.53
CA ASP A 207 1.77 -1.57 9.21
C ASP A 207 2.75 -2.08 8.16
N GLY A 208 3.20 -1.18 7.29
CA GLY A 208 4.21 -1.52 6.28
C GLY A 208 4.70 -0.33 5.49
N ALA A 209 5.78 -0.55 4.76
CA ALA A 209 6.30 0.38 3.77
C ALA A 209 6.72 -0.35 2.50
N ALA A 210 6.56 0.33 1.37
CA ALA A 210 7.02 -0.12 0.08
C ALA A 210 7.64 1.06 -0.68
N ALA A 211 8.71 0.79 -1.41
CA ALA A 211 9.40 1.77 -2.22
C ALA A 211 9.65 1.23 -3.62
N VAL A 212 9.65 2.16 -4.57
CA VAL A 212 9.78 1.88 -6.00
C VAL A 212 10.75 2.89 -6.60
N VAL A 213 11.72 2.42 -7.37
CA VAL A 213 12.59 3.30 -8.17
C VAL A 213 12.11 3.24 -9.63
N VAL A 214 11.77 4.39 -10.19
CA VAL A 214 11.33 4.55 -11.59
C VAL A 214 12.33 5.42 -12.34
N ARG A 215 12.73 5.00 -13.54
CA ARG A 215 13.55 5.80 -14.46
C ARG A 215 13.34 5.41 -15.92
N GLY A 216 13.85 6.21 -16.85
CA GLY A 216 13.91 5.83 -18.26
C GLY A 216 14.83 4.62 -18.50
N ALA A 217 14.28 3.49 -18.95
CA ALA A 217 15.04 2.29 -19.32
C ALA A 217 14.50 1.63 -20.60
N VAL A 218 15.28 0.72 -21.19
CA VAL A 218 14.91 0.03 -22.44
C VAL A 218 14.21 -1.31 -22.21
N SER A 219 14.36 -1.91 -21.03
CA SER A 219 13.80 -3.21 -20.66
C SER A 219 13.31 -3.22 -19.21
N GLY A 220 12.42 -4.14 -18.90
CA GLY A 220 11.76 -4.28 -17.60
C GLY A 220 10.27 -3.87 -17.62
N PRO A 221 9.59 -3.95 -16.47
CA PRO A 221 8.18 -3.58 -16.33
C PRO A 221 8.00 -2.07 -16.49
N ALA A 222 7.62 -1.65 -17.69
CA ALA A 222 7.35 -0.28 -18.06
C ALA A 222 5.96 0.16 -17.60
N LEU A 223 5.84 1.35 -17.02
CA LEU A 223 4.58 2.02 -16.70
C LEU A 223 3.97 2.53 -18.01
N ALA A 224 3.17 1.67 -18.66
CA ALA A 224 2.60 1.93 -19.98
C ALA A 224 1.36 2.82 -19.91
N GLY A 225 0.61 2.77 -18.79
CA GLY A 225 -0.58 3.58 -18.62
C GLY A 225 -1.04 3.66 -17.17
N SER A 226 -1.74 4.74 -16.84
CA SER A 226 -2.49 4.90 -15.60
C SER A 226 -3.97 5.12 -15.92
N GLY A 227 -4.85 4.70 -15.01
CA GLY A 227 -6.28 4.94 -15.11
C GLY A 227 -6.84 5.32 -13.76
N SER A 228 -7.74 6.32 -13.72
CA SER A 228 -8.43 6.74 -12.51
C SER A 228 -9.90 6.96 -12.81
N THR A 229 -10.78 6.59 -11.89
CA THR A 229 -12.20 6.97 -11.92
C THR A 229 -12.79 7.07 -10.53
N LEU A 230 -13.66 8.06 -10.33
CA LEU A 230 -14.53 8.14 -9.17
C LEU A 230 -15.87 7.52 -9.54
N LEU A 231 -16.29 6.48 -8.82
CA LEU A 231 -17.55 5.81 -9.12
C LEU A 231 -18.75 6.70 -8.74
N PRO A 232 -19.76 6.82 -9.61
CA PRO A 232 -20.89 7.72 -9.37
C PRO A 232 -21.68 7.31 -8.13
N ASP A 233 -22.13 8.30 -7.34
CA ASP A 233 -22.99 8.10 -6.17
C ASP A 233 -22.42 7.15 -5.10
N THR A 234 -21.09 7.15 -4.93
CA THR A 234 -20.39 6.28 -3.97
C THR A 234 -19.61 7.00 -2.88
N ALA A 235 -19.79 8.33 -2.71
CA ALA A 235 -19.02 9.17 -1.79
C ALA A 235 -18.97 8.64 -0.34
N ASP A 236 -20.04 8.00 0.11
CA ASP A 236 -20.18 7.45 1.46
C ASP A 236 -19.71 5.98 1.59
N ALA A 237 -19.28 5.35 0.49
CA ALA A 237 -18.95 3.94 0.46
C ALA A 237 -17.66 3.63 1.22
N MET A 238 -16.68 4.54 1.19
CA MET A 238 -15.44 4.43 1.93
C MET A 238 -14.94 5.83 2.28
N GLY A 239 -14.60 6.04 3.55
CA GLY A 239 -14.16 7.33 4.07
C GLY A 239 -12.97 7.20 5.02
N TRP A 240 -12.22 8.29 5.12
CA TRP A 240 -11.10 8.44 6.03
C TRP A 240 -11.09 9.86 6.58
N SER A 241 -11.44 10.02 7.85
CA SER A 241 -11.56 11.33 8.51
C SER A 241 -10.64 11.41 9.72
N ILE A 242 -10.24 12.63 10.09
CA ILE A 242 -9.43 12.87 11.29
C ILE A 242 -10.39 13.10 12.46
N GLY A 243 -10.33 12.25 13.48
CA GLY A 243 -11.03 12.43 14.75
C GLY A 243 -10.10 12.92 15.85
N ASP A 244 -10.61 12.98 17.08
CA ASP A 244 -9.84 13.39 18.27
C ASP A 244 -8.94 12.26 18.83
N HIS A 245 -9.24 11.01 18.46
CA HIS A 245 -8.60 9.81 19.00
C HIS A 245 -8.05 8.86 17.92
N GLY A 246 -7.49 9.45 16.87
CA GLY A 246 -7.00 8.77 15.68
C GLY A 246 -7.80 9.14 14.44
N PHE A 247 -7.46 8.50 13.34
CA PHE A 247 -8.19 8.62 12.09
C PHE A 247 -9.26 7.55 12.03
N GLU A 248 -10.43 7.92 11.52
CA GLU A 248 -11.62 7.09 11.51
C GLU A 248 -11.91 6.61 10.09
N MET A 249 -11.94 5.28 9.91
CA MET A 249 -12.37 4.68 8.66
C MET A 249 -13.85 4.37 8.73
N THR A 250 -14.57 4.74 7.68
CA THR A 250 -15.90 4.21 7.37
C THR A 250 -15.80 3.27 6.18
N LEU A 251 -16.47 2.12 6.27
CA LEU A 251 -16.48 1.14 5.20
C LEU A 251 -17.88 0.56 5.04
N SER A 252 -18.54 0.96 3.95
CA SER A 252 -19.87 0.49 3.61
C SER A 252 -19.83 -0.99 3.21
N PRO A 253 -20.79 -1.81 3.67
CA PRO A 253 -20.92 -3.19 3.20
C PRO A 253 -21.30 -3.28 1.71
N ARG A 254 -21.67 -2.15 1.07
CA ARG A 254 -22.00 -2.05 -0.36
C ARG A 254 -20.78 -2.08 -1.27
N VAL A 255 -19.55 -1.86 -0.77
CA VAL A 255 -18.34 -1.76 -1.61
C VAL A 255 -18.17 -2.92 -2.60
N PRO A 256 -18.30 -4.20 -2.20
CA PRO A 256 -18.18 -5.32 -3.14
C PRO A 256 -19.20 -5.25 -4.29
N GLU A 257 -20.42 -4.80 -4.02
CA GLU A 257 -21.47 -4.71 -5.03
C GLU A 257 -21.26 -3.53 -5.98
N LEU A 258 -20.78 -2.40 -5.45
CA LEU A 258 -20.40 -1.23 -6.25
C LEU A 258 -19.26 -1.59 -7.24
N ILE A 259 -18.31 -2.41 -6.80
CA ILE A 259 -17.24 -2.93 -7.67
C ILE A 259 -17.84 -3.77 -8.79
N ARG A 260 -18.70 -4.76 -8.49
CA ARG A 260 -19.35 -5.60 -9.52
C ARG A 260 -20.12 -4.77 -10.55
N THR A 261 -20.80 -3.73 -10.08
CA THR A 261 -21.65 -2.88 -10.92
C THR A 261 -20.83 -2.02 -11.87
N HIS A 262 -19.77 -1.37 -11.40
CA HIS A 262 -19.11 -0.31 -12.15
C HIS A 262 -17.76 -0.68 -12.77
N LEU A 263 -17.03 -1.64 -12.16
CA LEU A 263 -15.69 -1.98 -12.62
C LEU A 263 -15.62 -2.55 -14.06
N PRO A 264 -16.52 -3.47 -14.51
CA PRO A 264 -16.38 -4.09 -15.83
C PRO A 264 -16.34 -3.08 -16.98
N ALA A 265 -17.29 -2.14 -16.97
CA ALA A 265 -17.45 -1.17 -18.03
C ALA A 265 -16.25 -0.22 -18.07
N TRP A 266 -15.82 0.26 -16.90
CA TRP A 266 -14.69 1.18 -16.80
C TRP A 266 -13.37 0.51 -17.21
N ILE A 267 -13.04 -0.67 -16.67
CA ILE A 267 -11.75 -1.30 -16.95
C ILE A 267 -11.63 -1.72 -18.42
N THR A 268 -12.73 -2.18 -19.03
CA THR A 268 -12.77 -2.51 -20.46
C THR A 268 -12.53 -1.28 -21.32
N ALA A 269 -13.21 -0.16 -21.01
CA ALA A 269 -13.02 1.09 -21.73
C ALA A 269 -11.60 1.65 -21.57
N TRP A 270 -11.05 1.61 -20.35
CA TRP A 270 -9.69 2.09 -20.08
C TRP A 270 -8.64 1.23 -20.79
N LEU A 271 -8.72 -0.10 -20.73
CA LEU A 271 -7.79 -0.99 -21.44
C LEU A 271 -7.84 -0.75 -22.95
N ALA A 272 -9.01 -0.47 -23.52
CA ALA A 272 -9.14 -0.13 -24.94
C ALA A 272 -8.38 1.15 -25.33
N THR A 273 -8.22 2.13 -24.43
CA THR A 273 -7.38 3.31 -24.69
C THR A 273 -5.88 3.01 -24.79
N HIS A 274 -5.47 1.82 -24.34
CA HIS A 274 -4.10 1.29 -24.42
C HIS A 274 -3.97 0.16 -25.45
N ASP A 275 -4.94 0.00 -26.36
CA ASP A 275 -4.99 -1.09 -27.35
C ASP A 275 -4.90 -2.48 -26.70
N ARG A 276 -5.54 -2.65 -25.53
CA ARG A 276 -5.62 -3.93 -24.80
C ARG A 276 -7.05 -4.34 -24.54
N ARG A 277 -7.26 -5.65 -24.44
CA ARG A 277 -8.47 -6.27 -23.93
C ARG A 277 -8.16 -6.95 -22.59
N LEU A 278 -9.21 -7.25 -21.83
CA LEU A 278 -9.08 -7.97 -20.57
C LEU A 278 -8.36 -9.32 -20.73
N THR A 279 -8.63 -10.03 -21.84
CA THR A 279 -8.01 -11.31 -22.18
C THR A 279 -6.53 -11.22 -22.55
N ASP A 280 -6.02 -10.01 -22.79
CA ASP A 280 -4.61 -9.79 -23.12
C ASP A 280 -3.76 -9.53 -21.84
N ILE A 281 -4.40 -9.48 -20.65
CA ILE A 281 -3.74 -9.27 -19.37
C ILE A 281 -3.32 -10.61 -18.78
N GLU A 282 -2.01 -10.78 -18.63
CA GLU A 282 -1.37 -12.04 -18.22
C GLU A 282 -1.22 -12.17 -16.70
N SER A 283 -1.20 -11.05 -15.96
CA SER A 283 -1.13 -11.08 -14.49
C SER A 283 -1.76 -9.86 -13.83
N TRP A 284 -2.10 -9.99 -12.54
CA TRP A 284 -2.88 -9.00 -11.80
C TRP A 284 -2.24 -8.64 -10.45
N ALA A 285 -1.86 -7.37 -10.30
CA ALA A 285 -1.42 -6.79 -9.03
C ALA A 285 -2.61 -6.16 -8.28
N LEU A 286 -3.48 -7.02 -7.74
CA LEU A 286 -4.68 -6.56 -7.03
C LEU A 286 -4.35 -6.06 -5.62
N HIS A 287 -4.74 -4.83 -5.27
CA HIS A 287 -4.68 -4.35 -3.90
C HIS A 287 -5.67 -5.15 -3.03
N PRO A 288 -5.21 -5.87 -2.00
CA PRO A 288 -6.09 -6.69 -1.17
C PRO A 288 -6.76 -5.84 -0.08
N GLY A 289 -7.77 -5.05 -0.47
CA GLY A 289 -8.55 -4.23 0.46
C GLY A 289 -9.30 -5.06 1.52
N GLY A 290 -9.53 -6.34 1.22
CA GLY A 290 -10.17 -7.34 2.06
C GLY A 290 -10.61 -8.52 1.19
N PRO A 291 -10.97 -9.68 1.79
CA PRO A 291 -11.27 -10.89 1.03
C PRO A 291 -12.48 -10.68 0.12
N ARG A 292 -13.53 -10.01 0.62
CA ARG A 292 -14.74 -9.71 -0.17
C ARG A 292 -14.50 -8.78 -1.36
N ILE A 293 -13.49 -7.90 -1.28
CA ILE A 293 -13.12 -7.03 -2.40
C ILE A 293 -12.42 -7.85 -3.47
N LEU A 294 -11.47 -8.72 -3.07
CA LEU A 294 -10.80 -9.64 -4.00
C LEU A 294 -11.81 -10.57 -4.69
N ASP A 295 -12.74 -11.14 -3.93
CA ASP A 295 -13.78 -12.02 -4.48
C ASP A 295 -14.66 -11.28 -5.51
N ALA A 296 -15.07 -10.04 -5.20
CA ALA A 296 -15.84 -9.23 -6.13
C ALA A 296 -15.06 -8.92 -7.42
N VAL A 297 -13.78 -8.54 -7.32
CA VAL A 297 -12.94 -8.29 -8.49
C VAL A 297 -12.77 -9.57 -9.33
N ALA A 298 -12.52 -10.72 -8.69
CA ALA A 298 -12.34 -11.99 -9.37
C ALA A 298 -13.58 -12.39 -10.17
N GLU A 299 -14.75 -12.34 -9.54
CA GLU A 299 -16.04 -12.63 -10.17
C GLU A 299 -16.29 -11.70 -11.37
N THR A 300 -16.03 -10.41 -11.17
CA THR A 300 -16.28 -9.34 -12.14
C THR A 300 -15.38 -9.44 -13.37
N LEU A 301 -14.13 -9.83 -13.18
CA LEU A 301 -13.11 -9.87 -14.24
C LEU A 301 -12.83 -11.30 -14.76
N GLY A 302 -13.54 -12.31 -14.23
CA GLY A 302 -13.34 -13.70 -14.60
C GLY A 302 -11.96 -14.26 -14.23
N LEU A 303 -11.40 -13.81 -13.10
CA LEU A 303 -10.07 -14.23 -12.64
C LEU A 303 -10.14 -15.52 -11.83
N ASP A 304 -9.13 -16.37 -12.00
CA ASP A 304 -8.99 -17.61 -11.25
C ASP A 304 -8.19 -17.40 -9.94
N ASP A 305 -8.10 -18.47 -9.15
CA ASP A 305 -7.37 -18.44 -7.87
C ASP A 305 -5.87 -18.17 -8.06
N ALA A 306 -5.29 -18.54 -9.21
CA ALA A 306 -3.88 -18.30 -9.51
C ALA A 306 -3.60 -16.79 -9.66
N ALA A 307 -4.47 -16.06 -10.36
CA ALA A 307 -4.41 -14.60 -10.47
C ALA A 307 -4.57 -13.90 -9.11
N LEU A 308 -5.35 -14.47 -8.19
CA LEU A 308 -5.58 -13.92 -6.85
C LEU A 308 -4.51 -14.28 -5.83
N ALA A 309 -3.75 -15.35 -6.05
CA ALA A 309 -2.82 -15.91 -5.07
C ALA A 309 -1.81 -14.89 -4.52
N PRO A 310 -1.18 -14.01 -5.32
CA PRO A 310 -0.27 -12.98 -4.81
C PRO A 310 -0.95 -12.03 -3.82
N ALA A 311 -2.14 -11.52 -4.18
CA ALA A 311 -2.89 -10.58 -3.35
C ALA A 311 -3.42 -11.22 -2.07
N ARG A 312 -4.01 -12.43 -2.16
CA ARG A 312 -4.47 -13.19 -0.98
C ARG A 312 -3.30 -13.53 -0.05
N GLY A 313 -2.15 -13.90 -0.60
CA GLY A 313 -0.96 -14.16 0.19
C GLY A 313 -0.43 -12.91 0.90
N VAL A 314 -0.42 -11.74 0.25
CA VAL A 314 -0.05 -10.48 0.91
C VAL A 314 -1.00 -10.18 2.07
N LEU A 315 -2.30 -10.32 1.85
CA LEU A 315 -3.31 -10.13 2.91
C LEU A 315 -3.08 -11.09 4.09
N ALA A 316 -2.79 -12.36 3.80
CA ALA A 316 -2.56 -13.36 4.83
C ALA A 316 -1.32 -13.05 5.68
N ASP A 317 -0.22 -12.67 5.05
CA ASP A 317 1.07 -12.55 5.73
C ASP A 317 1.28 -11.18 6.40
N TYR A 318 0.58 -10.14 5.95
CA TYR A 318 0.83 -8.75 6.36
C TYR A 318 -0.42 -7.95 6.71
N GLY A 319 -1.61 -8.44 6.36
CA GLY A 319 -2.84 -7.66 6.39
C GLY A 319 -2.90 -6.64 5.24
N ASN A 320 -3.88 -5.74 5.32
CA ASN A 320 -3.97 -4.57 4.47
C ASN A 320 -3.08 -3.46 5.06
N MET A 321 -2.02 -3.08 4.37
CA MET A 321 -1.12 -2.01 4.79
C MET A 321 -1.48 -0.66 4.15
N SER A 322 -2.69 -0.49 3.61
CA SER A 322 -3.07 0.67 2.78
C SER A 322 -2.15 0.81 1.55
N SER A 323 -1.64 2.01 1.22
CA SER A 323 -0.97 2.31 -0.05
C SER A 323 0.27 1.45 -0.39
N PRO A 324 1.16 1.06 0.56
CA PRO A 324 2.26 0.11 0.33
C PRO A 324 1.84 -1.26 -0.17
N THR A 325 0.61 -1.70 0.09
CA THR A 325 0.21 -3.11 -0.10
C THR A 325 0.38 -3.56 -1.54
N VAL A 326 0.11 -2.69 -2.52
CA VAL A 326 0.33 -3.02 -3.94
C VAL A 326 1.81 -3.26 -4.24
N GLY A 327 2.73 -2.55 -3.58
CA GLY A 327 4.17 -2.79 -3.70
C GLY A 327 4.58 -4.19 -3.25
N PHE A 328 3.96 -4.72 -2.20
CA PHE A 328 4.15 -6.11 -1.77
C PHE A 328 3.61 -7.12 -2.77
N VAL A 329 2.47 -6.80 -3.42
CA VAL A 329 1.90 -7.67 -4.46
C VAL A 329 2.79 -7.70 -5.70
N LEU A 330 3.30 -6.54 -6.13
CA LEU A 330 4.26 -6.43 -7.23
C LEU A 330 5.55 -7.21 -6.92
N GLU A 331 6.05 -7.15 -5.69
CA GLU A 331 7.23 -7.92 -5.27
C GLU A 331 6.99 -9.44 -5.36
N ARG A 332 5.79 -9.92 -4.98
CA ARG A 332 5.45 -11.35 -5.14
C ARG A 332 5.35 -11.76 -6.60
N LEU A 333 4.69 -10.96 -7.44
CA LEU A 333 4.59 -11.21 -8.88
C LEU A 333 5.97 -11.26 -9.54
N ARG A 334 6.86 -10.34 -9.15
CA ARG A 334 8.26 -10.34 -9.57
C ARG A 334 8.99 -11.60 -9.14
N ALA A 335 8.86 -12.01 -7.89
CA ALA A 335 9.52 -13.20 -7.36
C ALA A 335 9.07 -14.50 -8.06
N THR A 336 7.82 -14.55 -8.51
CA THR A 336 7.28 -15.69 -9.29
C THR A 336 7.51 -15.56 -10.79
N GLY A 337 8.14 -14.48 -11.27
CA GLY A 337 8.37 -14.24 -12.69
C GLY A 337 7.08 -14.10 -13.50
N ALA A 338 6.05 -13.45 -12.93
CA ALA A 338 4.75 -13.33 -13.56
C ALA A 338 4.82 -12.64 -14.94
N SER A 339 4.02 -13.10 -15.90
CA SER A 339 4.02 -12.55 -17.25
C SER A 339 3.46 -11.12 -17.31
N LEU A 340 3.92 -10.34 -18.28
CA LEU A 340 3.34 -9.05 -18.68
C LEU A 340 2.58 -9.22 -19.99
N PRO A 341 1.51 -8.46 -20.28
CA PRO A 341 1.03 -7.28 -19.55
C PRO A 341 0.45 -7.59 -18.16
N CYS A 342 0.71 -6.72 -17.20
CA CYS A 342 0.16 -6.80 -15.84
C CYS A 342 -0.69 -5.57 -15.55
N VAL A 343 -1.88 -5.77 -14.97
CA VAL A 343 -2.67 -4.66 -14.42
C VAL A 343 -2.55 -4.67 -12.91
N ALA A 344 -2.02 -3.59 -12.35
CA ALA A 344 -2.22 -3.28 -10.94
C ALA A 344 -3.56 -2.54 -10.78
N LEU A 345 -4.36 -2.93 -9.79
CA LEU A 345 -5.69 -2.36 -9.56
C LEU A 345 -5.92 -2.12 -8.07
N GLY A 346 -6.40 -0.94 -7.71
CA GLY A 346 -6.69 -0.57 -6.32
C GLY A 346 -7.92 0.29 -6.16
N PHE A 347 -8.42 0.31 -4.93
CA PHE A 347 -9.62 1.03 -4.53
C PHE A 347 -9.34 1.85 -3.27
N GLY A 348 -10.08 2.93 -3.06
CA GLY A 348 -9.97 3.75 -1.84
C GLY A 348 -11.14 4.72 -1.69
N PRO A 349 -11.04 5.71 -0.79
CA PRO A 349 -12.14 6.63 -0.49
C PRO A 349 -12.74 7.26 -1.75
N GLY A 350 -14.07 7.30 -1.85
CA GLY A 350 -14.74 7.89 -3.01
C GLY A 350 -16.01 7.22 -3.49
N LEU A 351 -16.15 5.92 -3.73
CA LEU A 351 -15.17 4.88 -4.00
C LEU A 351 -14.39 5.20 -5.29
N THR A 352 -13.08 5.37 -5.16
CA THR A 352 -12.18 5.64 -6.30
C THR A 352 -11.54 4.34 -6.76
N VAL A 353 -11.41 4.15 -8.07
CA VAL A 353 -10.64 3.07 -8.70
C VAL A 353 -9.40 3.66 -9.34
N GLU A 354 -8.24 3.08 -9.04
CA GLU A 354 -6.96 3.43 -9.67
C GLU A 354 -6.35 2.18 -10.30
N ALA A 355 -5.77 2.33 -11.49
CA ALA A 355 -5.13 1.26 -12.22
C ALA A 355 -3.78 1.69 -12.82
N THR A 356 -2.87 0.74 -12.95
CA THR A 356 -1.59 0.91 -13.64
C THR A 356 -1.35 -0.28 -14.56
N LEU A 357 -1.13 -0.01 -15.84
CA LEU A 357 -0.75 -0.99 -16.83
C LEU A 357 0.78 -1.09 -16.90
N LEU A 358 1.29 -2.30 -16.69
CA LEU A 358 2.70 -2.65 -16.80
C LEU A 358 2.93 -3.51 -18.04
N GLU A 359 3.92 -3.13 -18.85
CA GLU A 359 4.27 -3.86 -20.08
C GLU A 359 5.79 -4.00 -20.24
N GLY A 360 6.22 -4.84 -21.17
CA GLY A 360 7.63 -5.00 -21.52
C GLY A 360 8.10 -6.43 -21.40
N ASP A 361 9.42 -6.60 -21.37
CA ASP A 361 10.07 -7.89 -21.60
C ASP A 361 10.12 -8.78 -20.33
N GLY A 362 9.30 -8.45 -19.32
CA GLY A 362 9.16 -9.19 -18.08
C GLY A 362 9.83 -8.55 -16.86
N TRP A 363 9.69 -9.22 -15.72
CA TRP A 363 10.31 -8.80 -14.47
C TRP A 363 11.78 -9.20 -14.40
N ARG A 364 12.59 -8.33 -13.82
CA ARG A 364 13.98 -8.67 -13.49
C ARG A 364 14.00 -9.39 -12.12
N PRO A 365 14.69 -10.53 -11.99
CA PRO A 365 14.88 -11.16 -10.69
C PRO A 365 15.61 -10.22 -9.72
N ALA A 366 15.23 -10.27 -8.45
CA ALA A 366 15.82 -9.45 -7.39
C ALA A 366 17.35 -9.59 -7.34
N GLY A 367 18.04 -8.45 -7.17
CA GLY A 367 19.51 -8.42 -7.07
C GLY A 367 20.28 -8.64 -8.38
N THR A 368 19.61 -8.73 -9.54
CA THR A 368 20.30 -8.80 -10.84
C THR A 368 20.87 -7.41 -11.20
N PRO A 369 22.18 -7.25 -11.48
CA PRO A 369 22.76 -5.94 -11.82
C PRO A 369 22.13 -5.35 -13.10
N ILE A 370 21.79 -4.06 -13.10
CA ILE A 370 21.39 -3.38 -14.35
C ILE A 370 22.62 -3.23 -15.23
N SER A 371 22.58 -3.81 -16.44
CA SER A 371 23.60 -3.57 -17.46
C SER A 371 23.78 -2.07 -17.66
N ARG A 372 24.97 -1.55 -17.35
CA ARG A 372 25.33 -0.13 -17.50
C ARG A 372 25.47 0.32 -18.96
N ASN A 373 25.19 -0.55 -19.94
CA ASN A 373 25.52 -0.27 -21.34
C ASN A 373 24.46 0.62 -22.03
N GLY A 374 24.72 1.92 -21.99
CA GLY A 374 24.05 2.92 -22.83
C GLY A 374 24.82 4.23 -23.01
N ARG A 375 25.99 4.41 -22.38
CA ARG A 375 26.96 5.46 -22.71
C ARG A 375 28.28 4.77 -23.09
N ASP A 376 28.96 5.32 -24.10
CA ASP A 376 30.21 4.85 -24.72
C ASP A 376 30.14 3.72 -25.74
N ARG A 377 29.51 4.01 -26.88
CA ARG A 377 30.05 3.63 -28.21
C ARG A 377 29.87 4.79 -29.19
N ARG A 378 30.61 5.88 -28.95
CA ARG A 378 31.05 6.82 -29.98
C ARG A 378 32.49 7.22 -29.69
N SER A 379 33.41 6.45 -30.24
CA SER A 379 34.74 6.87 -30.69
C SER A 379 35.21 5.83 -31.69
#